data_AF-A0A1I8FSV9-F1
#
_entry.id   AF-A0A1I8FSV9-F1
#
_cell.length_a   1.000
_cell.length_b   1.000
_cell.length_c   1.000
_cell.angle_alpha   90.00
_cell.angle_beta   90.00
_cell.angle_gamma   90.00
#
_symmetry.space_group_name_H-M   'P 1'
#
loop_
_entity.id
_entity.type
_entity.pdbx_description
1 polymer ?
#
loop_
_entity_poly.entity_id
_entity_poly.type
_entity_poly.pdbx_seq_one_letter_code
_entity_poly.pdbx_strand_id
1 'polypeptide(L)'
;MQFKRAVHDCPVCATLTPGHRCTRFRHCGHVFCNSCVAAAFRALLEADRPDRLGCLQCSGEEQPPAEFSRYEQSLLKLSLKRMSDVQTCPRCSVSVITEDRRSSCLGQCAHCYYAFCIQCREPYHGENCKGPIEVVRAAAAAAAAAAAAANEAAQQDRREGGLQRALAGLNQEYAIQDASLEVLDFQVDDAKSCPACFAYI
;
A
#
# COMPACT_ATOMS: atom_id res chain seq x y z
N MET A 1 -36.60 -3.89 -24.73
CA MET A 1 -37.01 -5.25 -25.18
C MET A 1 -37.41 -5.33 -26.67
N GLN A 2 -37.40 -4.25 -27.46
CA GLN A 2 -37.95 -4.27 -28.83
C GLN A 2 -37.04 -4.94 -29.88
N PHE A 3 -35.71 -4.86 -29.74
CA PHE A 3 -34.76 -5.41 -30.73
C PHE A 3 -34.87 -6.93 -30.93
N LYS A 4 -35.01 -7.71 -29.84
CA LYS A 4 -35.03 -9.19 -29.88
C LYS A 4 -36.24 -9.76 -30.62
N ARG A 5 -37.34 -9.00 -30.70
CA ARG A 5 -38.61 -9.41 -31.33
C ARG A 5 -38.75 -8.88 -32.77
N ALA A 6 -37.98 -7.87 -33.15
CA ALA A 6 -37.95 -7.35 -34.51
C ALA A 6 -37.15 -8.27 -35.44
N VAL A 7 -37.52 -8.28 -36.72
CA VAL A 7 -36.78 -8.96 -37.79
C VAL A 7 -35.81 -7.95 -38.39
N HIS A 8 -34.57 -8.37 -38.61
CA HIS A 8 -33.51 -7.55 -39.18
C HIS A 8 -32.95 -8.24 -40.41
N ASP A 9 -32.60 -7.45 -41.42
CA ASP A 9 -31.90 -7.95 -42.60
C ASP A 9 -30.39 -7.92 -42.37
N CYS A 10 -29.72 -9.02 -42.70
CA CYS A 10 -28.27 -9.12 -42.58
C CYS A 10 -27.62 -8.69 -43.90
N PRO A 11 -26.82 -7.61 -43.94
CA PRO A 11 -26.21 -7.13 -45.19
C PRO A 11 -25.16 -8.08 -45.78
N VAL A 12 -24.68 -9.07 -45.02
CA VAL A 12 -23.66 -10.02 -45.48
C VAL A 12 -24.28 -11.20 -46.22
N CYS A 13 -25.41 -11.74 -45.74
CA CYS A 13 -26.07 -12.90 -46.33
C CYS A 13 -27.48 -12.60 -46.87
N ALA A 14 -27.92 -11.34 -46.85
CA ALA A 14 -29.23 -10.86 -47.28
C ALA A 14 -30.40 -11.69 -46.72
N THR A 15 -30.25 -12.20 -45.49
CA THR A 15 -31.24 -13.08 -44.85
C THR A 15 -31.93 -12.35 -43.70
N LEU A 16 -33.26 -12.38 -43.72
CA LEU A 16 -34.09 -11.89 -42.63
C LEU A 16 -33.98 -12.80 -41.42
N THR A 17 -33.47 -12.27 -40.31
CA THR A 17 -33.29 -13.01 -39.07
C THR A 17 -33.89 -12.26 -37.89
N PRO A 18 -34.52 -12.96 -36.93
CA PRO A 18 -35.07 -12.33 -35.75
C PRO A 18 -33.94 -11.80 -34.86
N GLY A 19 -34.16 -10.70 -34.15
CA GLY A 19 -33.10 -10.00 -33.40
C GLY A 19 -32.42 -10.81 -32.30
N HIS A 20 -32.99 -11.94 -31.85
CA HIS A 20 -32.29 -12.86 -30.93
C HIS A 20 -31.20 -13.71 -31.63
N ARG A 21 -31.24 -13.84 -32.96
CA ARG A 21 -30.19 -14.44 -33.80
C ARG A 21 -29.32 -13.40 -34.49
N CYS A 22 -29.46 -12.14 -34.10
CA CYS A 22 -28.67 -11.02 -34.61
C CYS A 22 -27.83 -10.41 -33.50
N THR A 23 -26.68 -9.89 -33.90
CA THR A 23 -25.81 -9.07 -33.07
C THR A 23 -25.89 -7.63 -33.57
N ARG A 24 -26.15 -6.70 -32.65
CA ARG A 24 -26.08 -5.26 -32.91
C ARG A 24 -24.83 -4.69 -32.28
N PHE A 25 -23.94 -4.14 -33.09
CA PHE A 25 -22.73 -3.47 -32.62
C PHE A 25 -23.12 -2.17 -31.91
N ARG A 26 -22.63 -1.96 -30.69
CA ARG A 26 -23.07 -0.83 -29.84
C ARG A 26 -22.52 0.52 -30.30
N HIS A 27 -21.36 0.53 -30.93
CA HIS A 27 -20.66 1.75 -31.31
C HIS A 27 -21.25 2.36 -32.59
N CYS A 28 -21.43 1.57 -33.65
CA CYS A 28 -22.03 2.02 -34.91
C CYS A 28 -23.53 1.73 -35.09
N GLY A 29 -24.12 0.83 -34.28
CA GLY A 29 -25.53 0.44 -34.41
C GLY A 29 -25.83 -0.58 -35.51
N HIS A 30 -24.85 -1.01 -36.31
CA HIS A 30 -25.05 -1.99 -37.38
C HIS A 30 -25.47 -3.37 -36.84
N VAL A 31 -26.32 -4.07 -37.61
CA VAL A 31 -26.93 -5.35 -37.24
C VAL A 31 -26.54 -6.43 -38.25
N PHE A 32 -26.12 -7.58 -37.73
CA PHE A 32 -25.74 -8.74 -38.55
C PHE A 32 -26.26 -10.02 -37.91
N CYS A 33 -26.49 -11.07 -38.70
CA CYS A 33 -26.82 -12.38 -38.14
C CYS A 33 -25.60 -13.01 -37.43
N ASN A 34 -25.86 -13.77 -36.38
CA ASN A 34 -24.78 -14.36 -35.56
C ASN A 34 -23.90 -15.33 -36.35
N SER A 35 -24.42 -15.98 -37.38
CA SER A 35 -23.65 -16.87 -38.25
C SER A 35 -22.60 -16.10 -39.06
N CYS A 36 -22.96 -14.95 -39.63
CA CYS A 36 -22.01 -14.12 -40.39
C CYS A 36 -20.96 -13.49 -39.49
N VAL A 37 -21.35 -12.99 -38.31
CA VAL A 37 -20.38 -12.45 -37.34
C VAL A 37 -19.39 -13.53 -36.90
N ALA A 38 -19.88 -14.73 -36.54
CA ALA A 38 -19.02 -15.82 -36.12
C ALA A 38 -18.09 -16.31 -37.24
N ALA A 39 -18.60 -16.42 -38.48
CA ALA A 39 -17.77 -16.82 -39.63
C ALA A 39 -16.68 -15.80 -39.92
N ALA A 40 -17.01 -14.50 -39.93
CA ALA A 40 -16.05 -13.43 -40.16
C ALA A 40 -14.97 -13.39 -39.06
N PHE A 41 -15.36 -13.48 -37.78
CA PHE A 41 -14.40 -13.45 -36.68
C PHE A 41 -13.49 -14.67 -36.67
N ARG A 42 -13.99 -15.86 -37.01
CA ARG A 42 -13.14 -17.04 -37.19
C ARG A 42 -12.11 -16.83 -38.30
N ALA A 43 -12.54 -16.33 -39.46
CA ALA A 43 -11.63 -16.06 -40.58
C ALA A 43 -10.55 -15.02 -40.21
N LEU A 44 -10.90 -13.99 -39.43
CA LEU A 44 -9.93 -13.00 -38.94
C LEU A 44 -8.92 -13.57 -37.94
N LEU A 45 -9.37 -14.45 -37.05
CA LEU A 45 -8.49 -15.14 -36.10
C LEU A 45 -7.56 -16.13 -36.81
N GLU A 46 -8.06 -16.87 -37.80
CA GLU A 46 -7.24 -17.76 -38.64
C GLU A 46 -6.20 -16.99 -39.46
N ALA A 47 -6.51 -15.75 -39.85
CA ALA A 47 -5.60 -14.86 -40.56
C ALA A 47 -4.64 -14.06 -39.63
N ASP A 48 -4.67 -14.30 -38.32
CA ASP A 48 -3.91 -13.55 -37.30
C ASP A 48 -4.13 -12.03 -37.36
N ARG A 49 -5.40 -11.63 -37.55
CA ARG A 49 -5.85 -10.22 -37.61
C ARG A 49 -6.84 -9.88 -36.50
N PRO A 50 -6.46 -10.04 -35.21
CA PRO A 50 -7.33 -9.71 -34.09
C PRO A 50 -7.64 -8.20 -34.00
N ASP A 51 -6.82 -7.35 -34.62
CA ASP A 51 -7.00 -5.91 -34.74
C ASP A 51 -8.31 -5.52 -35.46
N ARG A 52 -8.89 -6.43 -36.24
CA ARG A 52 -10.11 -6.18 -37.03
C ARG A 52 -11.37 -6.83 -36.45
N LEU A 53 -11.32 -7.33 -35.22
CA LEU A 53 -12.49 -7.87 -34.54
C LEU A 53 -13.43 -6.73 -34.13
N GLY A 54 -14.35 -6.37 -35.02
CA GLY A 54 -15.29 -5.27 -34.83
C GLY A 54 -16.48 -5.34 -35.79
N CYS A 55 -17.15 -4.22 -35.99
CA CYS A 55 -18.23 -4.14 -36.98
C CYS A 55 -17.73 -4.48 -38.39
N LEU A 56 -18.45 -5.36 -39.09
CA LEU A 56 -18.08 -5.83 -40.44
C LEU A 56 -18.26 -4.78 -41.55
N GLN A 57 -18.91 -3.65 -41.23
CA GLN A 57 -19.22 -2.58 -42.19
C GLN A 57 -18.50 -1.27 -41.87
N CYS A 58 -17.98 -1.11 -40.65
CA CYS A 58 -17.16 0.04 -40.30
C CYS A 58 -15.74 -0.17 -40.82
N SER A 59 -15.12 0.88 -41.33
CA SER A 59 -13.80 0.84 -41.98
C SER A 59 -12.61 0.59 -41.02
N GLY A 60 -12.84 -0.09 -39.89
CA GLY A 60 -11.79 -0.51 -38.95
C GLY A 60 -11.35 0.57 -37.97
N GLU A 61 -12.05 1.70 -37.90
CA GLU A 61 -11.70 2.83 -37.03
C GLU A 61 -12.72 3.01 -35.89
N GLU A 62 -13.36 1.93 -35.45
CA GLU A 62 -14.09 1.96 -34.18
C GLU A 62 -13.05 2.00 -33.06
N GLN A 63 -12.76 3.22 -32.59
CA GLN A 63 -11.92 3.43 -31.41
C GLN A 63 -12.46 2.54 -30.27
N PRO A 64 -11.60 1.76 -29.61
CA PRO A 64 -12.03 1.01 -28.45
C PRO A 64 -12.65 1.97 -27.42
N PRO A 65 -13.68 1.52 -26.66
CA PRO A 65 -14.32 2.36 -25.67
C PRO A 65 -13.26 3.01 -24.77
N ALA A 66 -13.44 4.28 -24.43
CA ALA A 66 -12.43 5.08 -23.72
C ALA A 66 -11.88 4.39 -22.46
N GLU A 67 -12.69 3.53 -21.82
CA GLU A 67 -12.30 2.72 -20.67
C GLU A 67 -11.25 1.65 -21.01
N PHE A 68 -11.36 0.98 -22.17
CA PHE A 68 -10.38 -0.01 -22.63
C PHE A 68 -9.05 0.67 -22.98
N SER A 69 -9.08 1.80 -23.69
CA SER A 69 -7.88 2.59 -24.00
C SER A 69 -7.15 3.04 -22.73
N ARG A 70 -7.89 3.45 -21.69
CA ARG A 70 -7.29 3.81 -20.38
C ARG A 70 -6.67 2.61 -19.68
N TYR A 71 -7.31 1.45 -19.76
CA TYR A 71 -6.78 0.20 -19.21
C TYR A 71 -5.48 -0.21 -19.92
N GLU A 72 -5.45 -0.22 -21.25
CA GLU A 72 -4.26 -0.54 -22.04
C GLU A 72 -3.10 0.42 -21.78
N GLN A 73 -3.37 1.72 -21.75
CA GLN A 73 -2.35 2.72 -21.39
C GLN A 73 -1.78 2.49 -19.99
N SER A 74 -2.62 2.05 -19.05
CA SER A 74 -2.19 1.74 -17.69
C SER A 74 -1.31 0.49 -17.65
N LEU A 75 -1.68 -0.57 -18.38
CA LEU A 75 -0.87 -1.78 -18.52
C LEU A 75 0.48 -1.47 -19.16
N LEU A 76 0.50 -0.72 -20.26
CA LEU A 76 1.75 -0.32 -20.93
C LEU A 76 2.67 0.47 -19.99
N LYS A 77 2.12 1.43 -19.22
CA LYS A 77 2.89 2.20 -18.22
C LYS A 77 3.48 1.30 -17.14
N LEU A 78 2.75 0.28 -16.68
CA LEU A 78 3.25 -0.67 -15.68
C LEU A 78 4.34 -1.59 -16.24
N SER A 79 4.17 -2.05 -17.48
CA SER A 79 5.17 -2.87 -18.18
C SER A 79 6.47 -2.10 -18.40
N LEU A 80 6.40 -0.87 -18.91
CA LEU A 80 7.58 -0.02 -19.12
C LEU A 80 8.28 0.33 -17.80
N LYS A 81 7.54 0.54 -16.70
CA LYS A 81 8.14 0.75 -15.37
C LYS A 81 8.91 -0.46 -14.83
N ARG A 82 8.64 -1.66 -15.34
CA ARG A 82 9.34 -2.89 -14.93
C ARG A 82 10.66 -3.06 -15.67
N MET A 83 10.80 -2.42 -16.82
CA MET A 83 12.04 -2.41 -17.61
C MET A 83 13.06 -1.48 -16.93
N SER A 84 14.29 -1.94 -16.71
CA SER A 84 15.33 -1.15 -16.01
C SER A 84 15.90 -0.03 -16.87
N ASP A 85 15.92 -0.25 -18.17
CA ASP A 85 16.46 0.61 -19.23
C ASP A 85 15.52 1.75 -19.64
N VAL A 86 14.25 1.71 -19.22
CA VAL A 86 13.25 2.73 -19.57
C VAL A 86 12.82 3.51 -18.34
N GLN A 87 13.25 4.77 -18.27
CA GLN A 87 12.87 5.70 -17.22
C GLN A 87 11.90 6.75 -17.73
N THR A 88 11.14 7.39 -16.84
CA THR A 88 10.23 8.47 -17.20
C THR A 88 10.82 9.81 -16.76
N CYS A 89 10.87 10.79 -17.65
CA CYS A 89 11.34 12.13 -17.30
C CYS A 89 10.41 12.78 -16.25
N PRO A 90 10.94 13.29 -15.13
CA PRO A 90 10.12 13.89 -14.07
C PRO A 90 9.44 15.21 -14.48
N ARG A 91 9.95 15.91 -15.51
CA ARG A 91 9.40 17.19 -15.99
C ARG A 91 8.28 17.03 -17.02
N CYS A 92 8.51 16.22 -18.05
CA CYS A 92 7.62 16.13 -19.20
C CYS A 92 6.93 14.76 -19.34
N SER A 93 7.20 13.81 -18.44
CA SER A 93 6.64 12.45 -18.46
C SER A 93 6.93 11.64 -19.74
N VAL A 94 7.92 12.07 -20.54
CA VAL A 94 8.38 11.35 -21.73
C VAL A 94 9.28 10.21 -21.30
N SER A 95 9.17 9.05 -21.97
CA SER A 95 10.06 7.91 -21.77
C SER A 95 11.47 8.23 -22.26
N VAL A 96 12.45 7.96 -21.42
CA VAL A 96 13.87 8.16 -21.64
C VAL A 96 14.55 6.81 -21.55
N ILE A 97 15.25 6.42 -22.61
CA ILE A 97 16.08 5.22 -22.62
C ILE A 97 17.40 5.58 -21.95
N THR A 98 17.80 4.83 -20.94
CA THR A 98 19.04 5.06 -20.19
C THR A 98 19.96 3.87 -20.33
N GLU A 99 21.23 4.11 -20.61
CA GLU A 99 22.23 3.05 -20.67
C GLU A 99 22.61 2.59 -19.26
N ASP A 100 22.53 1.29 -19.00
CA ASP A 100 23.00 0.63 -17.78
C ASP A 100 24.55 0.63 -17.70
N ARG A 101 25.19 1.79 -17.79
CA ARG A 101 26.59 1.93 -17.35
C ARG A 101 26.56 2.06 -15.84
N ARG A 102 26.91 0.95 -15.18
CA ARG A 102 26.98 0.63 -13.74
C ARG A 102 27.53 1.72 -12.77
N SER A 103 27.89 2.90 -13.24
CA SER A 103 28.40 4.02 -12.45
C SER A 103 27.60 5.31 -12.58
N SER A 104 26.85 5.52 -13.66
CA SER A 104 26.15 6.79 -13.88
C SER A 104 24.65 6.64 -13.61
N CYS A 105 24.17 7.23 -12.53
CA CYS A 105 22.74 7.43 -12.30
C CYS A 105 22.12 8.53 -13.20
N LEU A 106 22.78 8.90 -14.30
CA LEU A 106 22.40 10.00 -15.17
C LEU A 106 21.32 9.55 -16.18
N GLY A 107 20.16 10.20 -16.13
CA GLY A 107 19.17 10.18 -17.21
C GLY A 107 19.06 11.56 -17.83
N GLN A 108 19.16 11.67 -19.16
CA GLN A 108 18.95 12.92 -19.88
C GLN A 108 17.76 12.78 -20.83
N CYS A 109 16.77 13.65 -20.69
CA CYS A 109 15.61 13.63 -21.57
C CYS A 109 15.93 14.21 -22.94
N ALA A 110 15.72 13.45 -24.03
CA ALA A 110 15.90 13.95 -25.39
C ALA A 110 14.90 15.05 -25.81
N HIS A 111 13.77 15.18 -25.09
CA HIS A 111 12.72 16.15 -25.41
C HIS A 111 12.94 17.51 -24.73
N CYS A 112 13.27 17.52 -23.44
CA CYS A 112 13.41 18.75 -22.66
C CYS A 112 14.84 19.00 -22.17
N TYR A 113 15.79 18.15 -22.56
CA TYR A 113 17.22 18.18 -22.18
C TYR A 113 17.50 18.18 -20.68
N TYR A 114 16.49 17.90 -19.86
CA TYR A 114 16.64 17.85 -18.41
C TYR A 114 17.44 16.63 -18.00
N ALA A 115 18.54 16.88 -17.27
CA ALA A 115 19.38 15.86 -16.66
C ALA A 115 18.90 15.59 -15.23
N PHE A 116 18.57 14.33 -14.95
CA PHE A 116 18.05 13.89 -13.66
C PHE A 116 18.73 12.60 -13.21
N CYS A 117 18.64 12.32 -11.92
CA CYS A 117 19.09 11.07 -11.36
C CYS A 117 18.00 9.98 -11.57
N ILE A 118 18.34 8.86 -12.19
CA ILE A 118 17.40 7.75 -12.43
C ILE A 118 16.89 7.10 -11.13
N GLN A 119 17.64 7.22 -10.03
CA GLN A 119 17.29 6.60 -8.75
C GLN A 119 16.34 7.45 -7.90
N CYS A 120 16.63 8.74 -7.73
CA CYS A 120 15.84 9.64 -6.89
C CYS A 120 14.92 10.58 -7.68
N ARG A 121 15.07 10.66 -9.01
CA ARG A 121 14.33 11.55 -9.94
C ARG A 121 14.53 13.05 -9.71
N GLU A 122 15.50 13.43 -8.89
CA GLU A 122 15.95 14.81 -8.67
C GLU A 122 16.94 15.27 -9.75
N PRO A 123 17.29 16.57 -9.81
CA PRO A 123 18.38 17.05 -10.66
C PRO A 123 19.65 16.20 -10.46
N TYR A 124 20.35 15.92 -11.55
CA TYR A 124 21.54 15.07 -11.50
C TYR A 124 22.59 15.62 -10.53
N HIS A 125 23.03 14.79 -9.59
CA HIS A 125 23.94 15.15 -8.50
C HIS A 125 25.17 14.23 -8.42
N GLY A 126 25.53 13.55 -9.52
CA GLY A 126 26.68 12.63 -9.54
C GLY A 126 26.48 11.36 -8.72
N GLU A 127 27.59 10.74 -8.30
CA GLU A 127 27.61 9.45 -7.60
C GLU A 127 27.08 9.51 -6.16
N ASN A 128 26.88 10.70 -5.58
CA ASN A 128 26.44 10.86 -4.18
C ASN A 128 24.91 10.71 -4.00
N CYS A 129 24.32 9.73 -4.70
CA CYS A 129 22.87 9.48 -4.66
C CYS A 129 22.47 8.79 -3.36
N LYS A 130 21.85 9.51 -2.44
CA LYS A 130 21.07 8.89 -1.36
C LYS A 130 19.74 8.42 -1.94
N GLY A 131 19.75 7.24 -2.56
CA GLY A 131 18.56 6.68 -3.19
C GLY A 131 17.41 6.53 -2.18
N PRO A 132 16.15 6.40 -2.64
CA PRO A 132 14.98 6.29 -1.76
C PRO A 132 15.12 5.17 -0.71
N ILE A 133 15.79 4.07 -1.09
CA ILE A 133 16.03 2.91 -0.23
C ILE A 133 17.01 3.24 0.90
N GLU A 134 18.06 4.02 0.64
CA GLU A 134 19.03 4.39 1.67
C GLU A 134 18.42 5.34 2.70
N VAL A 135 17.59 6.27 2.24
CA VAL A 135 16.86 7.19 3.13
C VAL A 135 15.89 6.41 4.03
N VAL A 136 15.15 5.44 3.47
CA VAL A 136 14.23 4.58 4.25
C VAL A 136 15.00 3.68 5.22
N ARG A 137 16.14 3.11 4.82
CA ARG A 137 16.99 2.29 5.71
C ARG A 137 17.58 3.12 6.84
N ALA A 138 18.05 4.33 6.55
CA ALA A 138 18.55 5.25 7.58
C ALA A 138 17.44 5.66 8.56
N ALA A 139 16.24 5.97 8.06
CA ALA A 139 15.09 6.28 8.91
C ALA A 139 14.66 5.08 9.77
N ALA A 140 14.65 3.87 9.21
CA ALA A 140 14.33 2.65 9.95
C ALA A 140 15.40 2.33 11.03
N ALA A 141 16.68 2.53 10.73
CA ALA A 141 17.76 2.37 11.69
C ALA A 141 17.67 3.41 12.82
N ALA A 142 17.37 4.67 12.49
CA ALA A 142 17.17 5.73 13.49
C ALA A 142 15.94 5.45 14.38
N ALA A 143 14.84 4.95 13.80
CA ALA A 143 13.65 4.56 14.56
C ALA A 143 13.93 3.37 15.50
N ALA A 144 14.71 2.38 15.05
CA ALA A 144 15.12 1.25 15.88
C ALA A 144 16.02 1.69 17.04
N ALA A 145 16.96 2.61 16.80
CA ALA A 145 17.82 3.17 17.84
C ALA A 145 17.02 3.99 18.88
N ALA A 146 16.06 4.81 18.42
CA ALA A 146 15.17 5.55 19.31
C ALA A 146 14.28 4.62 20.16
N ALA A 147 13.77 3.53 19.57
CA ALA A 147 13.00 2.52 20.29
C ALA A 147 13.84 1.75 21.33
N ALA A 148 15.11 1.45 21.03
CA ALA A 148 16.03 0.84 21.99
C ALA A 148 16.28 1.76 23.19
N ALA A 149 16.58 3.04 22.94
CA ALA A 149 16.79 4.03 24.00
C ALA A 149 15.53 4.23 24.89
N ALA A 150 14.33 4.25 24.29
CA ALA A 150 13.09 4.35 25.04
C ALA A 150 12.81 3.10 25.92
N ASN A 151 13.16 1.91 25.43
CA ASN A 151 13.03 0.67 26.19
C ASN A 151 14.00 0.60 27.38
N GLU A 152 15.25 1.05 27.19
CA GLU A 152 16.24 1.14 28.27
C GLU A 152 15.79 2.13 29.36
N ALA A 153 15.31 3.32 28.98
CA ALA A 153 14.75 4.29 29.91
C ALA A 153 13.55 3.71 30.69
N ALA A 154 12.64 2.99 30.01
CA ALA A 154 11.50 2.35 30.65
C ALA A 154 11.87 1.14 31.53
N GLN A 155 13.01 0.48 31.29
CA GLN A 155 13.51 -0.56 32.19
C GLN A 155 14.15 0.04 33.44
N GLN A 156 14.85 1.17 33.29
CA GLN A 156 15.49 1.86 34.41
C GLN A 156 14.45 2.45 35.37
N ASP A 157 13.42 3.12 34.85
CA ASP A 157 12.30 3.65 35.65
C ASP A 157 11.56 2.54 36.43
N ARG A 158 11.38 1.36 35.82
CA ARG A 158 10.80 0.19 36.50
C ARG A 158 11.67 -0.34 37.64
N ARG A 159 12.99 -0.30 37.50
CA ARG A 159 13.94 -0.72 38.54
C ARG A 159 13.95 0.27 39.70
N GLU A 160 14.03 1.56 39.39
CA GLU A 160 14.03 2.64 40.38
C GLU A 160 12.69 2.70 41.13
N GLY A 161 11.56 2.65 40.42
CA GLY A 161 10.23 2.56 41.04
C GLY A 161 9.98 1.24 41.80
N GLY A 162 10.71 0.16 41.47
CA GLY A 162 10.74 -1.07 42.25
C GLY A 162 11.47 -0.89 43.59
N LEU A 163 12.65 -0.29 43.55
CA LEU A 163 13.46 -0.01 44.74
C LEU A 163 12.77 0.97 45.69
N GLN A 164 12.14 2.04 45.16
CA GLN A 164 11.38 3.01 45.95
C GLN A 164 10.24 2.34 46.75
N ARG A 165 9.51 1.40 46.13
CA ARG A 165 8.41 0.66 46.78
C ARG A 165 8.91 -0.30 47.85
N ALA A 166 10.04 -0.96 47.62
CA ALA A 166 10.67 -1.83 48.62
C ALA A 166 11.15 -1.01 49.84
N LEU A 167 11.80 0.14 49.62
CA LEU A 167 12.19 1.06 50.68
C LEU A 167 10.99 1.60 51.47
N ALA A 168 9.90 1.96 50.79
CA ALA A 168 8.68 2.41 51.45
C ALA A 168 8.05 1.31 52.33
N GLY A 169 8.07 0.05 51.87
CA GLY A 169 7.60 -1.10 52.65
C GLY A 169 8.42 -1.31 53.94
N LEU A 170 9.75 -1.27 53.83
CA LEU A 170 10.64 -1.38 54.99
C LEU A 170 10.41 -0.25 56.00
N ASN A 171 10.29 1.00 55.54
CA ASN A 171 10.00 2.14 56.42
C ASN A 171 8.65 2.00 57.13
N GLN A 172 7.65 1.40 56.47
CA GLN A 172 6.35 1.15 57.08
C GLN A 172 6.40 0.04 58.14
N GLU A 173 7.16 -1.04 57.89
CA GLU A 173 7.41 -2.09 58.88
C GLU A 173 8.14 -1.55 60.12
N TYR A 174 9.16 -0.73 59.91
CA TYR A 174 9.86 -0.04 61.02
C TYR A 174 8.91 0.88 61.80
N ALA A 175 8.06 1.66 61.13
CA ALA A 175 7.09 2.53 61.81
C ALA A 175 6.04 1.74 62.63
N ILE A 176 5.62 0.56 62.17
CA ILE A 176 4.73 -0.33 62.92
C ILE A 176 5.44 -0.91 64.14
N GLN A 177 6.71 -1.31 64.01
CA GLN A 177 7.51 -1.80 65.14
C GLN A 177 7.75 -0.73 66.19
N ASP A 178 8.07 0.50 65.76
CA ASP A 178 8.28 1.65 66.65
C ASP A 178 6.99 1.98 67.42
N ALA A 179 5.86 2.04 66.72
CA ALA A 179 4.55 2.22 67.36
C ALA A 179 4.17 1.05 68.28
N SER A 180 4.60 -0.19 67.97
CA SER A 180 4.38 -1.35 68.84
C SER A 180 5.23 -1.29 70.11
N LEU A 181 6.45 -0.74 70.05
CA LEU A 181 7.30 -0.49 71.21
C LEU A 181 6.74 0.64 72.09
N GLU A 182 6.19 1.70 71.49
CA GLU A 182 5.49 2.77 72.22
C GLU A 182 4.23 2.25 72.95
N VAL A 183 3.48 1.31 72.34
CA VAL A 183 2.30 0.69 72.98
C VAL A 183 2.69 -0.24 74.15
N LEU A 184 3.84 -0.90 74.07
CA LEU A 184 4.35 -1.75 75.16
C LEU A 184 4.86 -0.93 76.35
N ASP A 185 5.47 0.24 76.12
CA ASP A 185 5.91 1.15 77.18
C ASP A 185 4.71 1.75 77.94
N PHE A 186 3.55 1.92 77.30
CA PHE A 186 2.33 2.42 77.95
C PHE A 186 1.67 1.40 78.90
N GLN A 187 1.97 0.10 78.80
CA GLN A 187 1.33 -0.95 79.61
C GLN A 187 2.04 -1.24 80.95
N VAL A 188 3.17 -0.60 81.25
CA VAL A 188 3.96 -0.90 82.46
C VAL A 188 3.52 -0.06 83.68
N ASP A 189 2.82 1.05 83.49
CA ASP A 189 2.56 2.02 84.58
C ASP A 189 1.13 2.01 85.17
N ASP A 190 0.20 1.18 84.68
CA ASP A 190 -1.22 1.23 85.10
C ASP A 190 -1.79 -0.07 85.70
N ALA A 191 -0.96 -0.97 86.23
CA ALA A 191 -1.44 -2.10 87.02
C ALA A 191 -1.82 -1.67 88.45
N LYS A 192 -3.08 -1.26 88.66
CA LYS A 192 -3.63 -1.00 90.00
C LYS A 192 -4.17 -2.29 90.61
N SER A 193 -3.69 -2.63 91.80
CA SER A 193 -4.06 -3.84 92.53
C SER A 193 -5.50 -3.78 93.06
N CYS A 194 -6.20 -4.92 92.99
CA CYS A 194 -7.61 -5.03 93.39
C CYS A 194 -7.77 -4.92 94.92
N PRO A 195 -8.53 -3.93 95.44
CA PRO A 195 -8.60 -3.66 96.87
C PRO A 195 -9.41 -4.67 97.70
N ALA A 196 -9.98 -5.72 97.08
CA ALA A 196 -10.78 -6.73 97.78
C ALA A 196 -10.04 -8.06 98.05
N CYS A 197 -8.97 -8.39 97.31
CA CYS A 197 -8.26 -9.65 97.49
C CYS A 197 -6.73 -9.58 97.34
N PHE A 198 -6.17 -8.40 97.07
CA PHE A 198 -4.72 -8.14 96.96
C PHE A 198 -3.93 -9.10 96.04
N ALA A 199 -4.58 -9.72 95.06
CA ALA A 199 -3.88 -10.31 93.93
C ALA A 199 -3.73 -9.26 92.81
N TYR A 200 -2.52 -9.17 92.24
CA TYR A 200 -2.23 -8.36 91.05
C TYR A 200 -2.66 -9.13 89.80
N ILE A 201 -3.36 -8.43 88.90
CA ILE A 201 -3.36 -8.75 87.47
C ILE A 201 -2.73 -7.55 86.79
#